data_AF-A0A0Q6WA19-F1
#
_entry.id   AF-A0A0Q6WA19-F1
#
_cell.length_a   1.000
_cell.length_b   1.000
_cell.length_c   1.000
_cell.angle_alpha   90.00
_cell.angle_beta   90.00
_cell.angle_gamma   90.00
#
_symmetry.space_group_name_H-M   'P 1'
#
loop_
_entity.id
_entity.type
_entity.pdbx_description
1 polymer ?
#
loop_
_entity_poly.entity_id
_entity_poly.type
_entity_poly.pdbx_seq_one_letter_code
_entity_poly.pdbx_strand_id
1 'polypeptide(L)'
;MMHERTRRLIADLQRLASEGLTVSQAAAAVGITYNTAAMYARMRSINFHRPRSADVKTERNAEIARRYLGGEAQADLAREFNVTRERVRQICEKAGCVSERKRHTDFVAVVVGTIIRKNLTLGQACEMFDISRTSAYKYCCDNGVVPSRMSEEEREELSQLAKLVETGSSIRQAVDADHNKAERLRRFLKKSGIDAKGRSRHDDFTQRRDLVERWRSEGHSWARCAELLTKHDGRVIGQGGLFLWARRHMPHLFNSRSEVAA
;
A
#
# COMPACT_ATOMS: atom_id res chain seq x y z
N MET A 1 -16.86 -68.66 27.08
CA MET A 1 -18.10 -68.43 27.84
C MET A 1 -17.90 -67.25 28.77
N MET A 2 -18.81 -66.26 28.77
CA MET A 2 -18.76 -65.15 29.73
C MET A 2 -19.31 -65.61 31.09
N HIS A 3 -18.58 -65.37 32.18
CA HIS A 3 -19.02 -65.68 33.55
C HIS A 3 -20.33 -64.95 33.88
N GLU A 4 -21.23 -65.63 34.58
CA GLU A 4 -22.55 -65.13 34.98
C GLU A 4 -22.47 -63.78 35.72
N ARG A 5 -21.45 -63.61 36.57
CA ARG A 5 -21.17 -62.34 37.26
C ARG A 5 -20.93 -61.18 36.30
N THR A 6 -20.24 -61.42 35.18
CA THR A 6 -19.97 -60.40 34.17
C THR A 6 -21.22 -60.03 33.38
N ARG A 7 -22.11 -60.99 33.12
CA ARG A 7 -23.39 -60.73 32.44
C ARG A 7 -24.30 -59.84 33.28
N ARG A 8 -24.42 -60.14 34.58
CA ARG A 8 -25.20 -59.32 35.54
C ARG A 8 -24.65 -57.90 35.62
N LEU A 9 -23.33 -57.78 35.75
CA LEU A 9 -22.66 -56.47 35.78
C LEU A 9 -22.94 -55.64 34.52
N ILE A 10 -22.92 -56.24 33.33
CA ILE A 10 -23.23 -55.54 32.08
C ILE A 10 -24.70 -55.12 32.05
N ALA A 11 -25.62 -55.98 32.50
CA ALA A 11 -27.04 -55.66 32.57
C ALA A 11 -27.32 -54.50 33.55
N ASP A 12 -26.65 -54.49 34.71
CA ASP A 12 -26.74 -53.39 35.68
C ASP A 12 -26.22 -52.07 35.10
N LEU A 13 -25.09 -52.09 34.38
CA LEU A 13 -24.56 -50.92 33.70
C LEU A 13 -25.50 -50.41 32.60
N GLN A 14 -26.16 -51.30 31.84
CA GLN A 14 -27.15 -50.91 30.83
C GLN A 14 -28.37 -50.25 31.45
N ARG A 15 -28.89 -50.81 32.55
CA ARG A 15 -30.01 -50.24 33.30
C ARG A 15 -29.66 -48.84 33.82
N LEU A 16 -28.53 -48.69 34.51
CA LEU A 16 -28.10 -47.40 35.05
C LEU A 16 -27.81 -46.36 33.96
N ALA A 17 -27.32 -46.78 32.78
CA ALA A 17 -27.18 -45.89 31.63
C ALA A 17 -28.54 -45.39 31.12
N SER A 18 -29.56 -46.25 31.07
CA SER A 18 -30.92 -45.88 30.66
C SER A 18 -31.61 -44.93 31.65
N GLU A 19 -31.21 -44.99 32.93
CA GLU A 19 -31.63 -44.05 33.98
C GLU A 19 -30.92 -42.70 33.90
N GLY A 20 -30.02 -42.51 32.92
CA GLY A 20 -29.34 -41.24 32.67
C GLY A 20 -28.14 -40.98 33.58
N LEU A 21 -27.66 -41.98 34.31
CA LEU A 21 -26.47 -41.82 35.14
C LEU A 21 -25.22 -41.65 34.27
N THR A 22 -24.21 -41.03 34.87
CA THR A 22 -22.86 -40.98 34.30
C THR A 22 -22.10 -42.28 34.57
N VAL A 23 -21.07 -42.57 33.78
CA VAL A 23 -20.19 -43.75 34.00
C VAL A 23 -19.65 -43.81 35.43
N SER A 24 -19.32 -42.65 36.02
CA SER A 24 -18.78 -42.58 37.38
C SER A 24 -19.82 -42.97 38.44
N GLN A 25 -21.03 -42.43 38.33
CA GLN A 25 -22.13 -42.79 39.23
C GLN A 25 -22.52 -44.26 39.08
N ALA A 26 -22.56 -44.77 37.85
CA ALA A 26 -22.87 -46.16 37.59
C ALA A 26 -21.77 -47.11 38.12
N ALA A 27 -20.50 -46.74 38.00
CA ALA A 27 -19.38 -47.51 38.56
C ALA A 27 -19.48 -47.59 40.10
N ALA A 28 -19.76 -46.46 40.76
CA ALA A 28 -19.95 -46.40 42.21
C ALA A 28 -21.16 -47.25 42.67
N ALA A 29 -22.29 -47.18 41.95
CA ALA A 29 -23.50 -47.93 42.28
C ALA A 29 -23.33 -49.45 42.16
N VAL A 30 -22.52 -49.92 41.20
CA VAL A 30 -22.25 -51.36 40.99
C VAL A 30 -21.07 -51.85 41.85
N GLY A 31 -20.34 -50.95 42.51
CA GLY A 31 -19.19 -51.30 43.35
C GLY A 31 -17.95 -51.71 42.55
N ILE A 32 -17.70 -51.08 41.39
CA ILE A 32 -16.52 -51.31 40.55
C ILE A 32 -15.76 -50.00 40.26
N THR A 33 -14.52 -50.13 39.79
CA THR A 33 -13.73 -48.95 39.41
C THR A 33 -14.29 -48.28 38.15
N TYR A 34 -14.08 -46.96 38.04
CA TYR A 34 -14.47 -46.18 36.85
C TYR A 34 -13.92 -46.78 35.55
N ASN A 35 -12.64 -47.18 35.54
CA ASN A 35 -11.98 -47.74 34.37
C ASN A 35 -12.62 -49.05 33.92
N THR A 36 -12.99 -49.91 34.88
CA THR A 36 -13.70 -51.17 34.61
C THR A 36 -15.07 -50.91 33.99
N ALA A 37 -15.84 -49.97 34.56
CA ALA A 37 -17.15 -49.60 34.01
C ALA A 37 -17.03 -48.99 32.60
N ALA A 38 -16.06 -48.09 32.38
CA ALA A 38 -15.82 -47.45 31.09
C ALA A 38 -15.38 -48.45 30.01
N MET A 39 -14.56 -49.45 30.38
CA MET A 39 -14.15 -50.53 29.49
C MET A 39 -15.36 -51.35 29.04
N TYR A 40 -16.19 -51.84 29.97
CA TYR A 40 -17.39 -52.61 29.63
C TYR A 40 -18.40 -51.79 28.82
N ALA A 41 -18.57 -50.51 29.16
CA ALA A 41 -19.41 -49.60 28.41
C ALA A 41 -18.96 -49.47 26.94
N ARG A 42 -17.66 -49.30 26.70
CA ARG A 42 -17.08 -49.20 25.34
C ARG A 42 -17.22 -50.52 24.58
N MET A 43 -16.91 -51.65 25.21
CA MET A 43 -16.98 -52.98 24.58
C MET A 43 -18.40 -53.37 24.18
N ARG A 44 -19.41 -52.85 24.87
CA ARG A 44 -20.84 -53.18 24.67
C ARG A 44 -21.66 -52.02 24.11
N SER A 45 -20.99 -50.96 23.64
CA SER A 45 -21.63 -49.76 23.09
C SER A 45 -22.72 -49.16 24.00
N ILE A 46 -22.51 -49.21 25.32
CA ILE A 46 -23.42 -48.62 26.31
C ILE A 46 -23.16 -47.12 26.35
N ASN A 47 -24.14 -46.34 25.91
CA ASN A 47 -24.06 -44.89 25.89
C ASN A 47 -24.49 -44.30 27.24
N PHE A 48 -23.51 -43.92 28.06
CA PHE A 48 -23.79 -43.18 29.29
C PHE A 48 -24.00 -41.69 29.00
N HIS A 49 -24.87 -41.07 29.81
CA HIS A 49 -25.01 -39.63 29.79
C HIS A 49 -23.68 -38.99 30.19
N ARG A 50 -23.13 -38.13 29.32
CA ARG A 50 -22.00 -37.29 29.69
C ARG A 50 -22.59 -36.03 30.28
N PRO A 51 -22.35 -35.73 31.58
CA PRO A 51 -22.85 -34.51 32.16
C PRO A 51 -22.26 -33.39 31.33
N ARG A 52 -23.13 -32.59 30.71
CA ARG A 52 -22.72 -31.46 29.91
C ARG A 52 -22.11 -30.47 30.91
N SER A 53 -20.82 -30.57 31.16
CA SER A 53 -20.08 -29.61 31.99
C SER A 53 -19.96 -28.25 31.27
N ALA A 54 -20.94 -27.89 30.44
CA ALA A 54 -20.90 -26.77 29.53
C ALA A 54 -21.03 -25.48 30.32
N ASP A 55 -21.92 -25.43 31.33
CA ASP A 55 -22.32 -24.17 31.94
C ASP A 55 -21.17 -23.57 32.79
N VAL A 56 -20.60 -24.35 33.71
CA VAL A 56 -19.43 -23.92 34.52
C VAL A 56 -18.20 -23.60 33.66
N LYS A 57 -18.00 -24.33 32.54
CA LYS A 57 -16.91 -24.02 31.61
C LYS A 57 -17.18 -22.76 30.82
N THR A 58 -18.45 -22.40 30.59
CA THR A 58 -18.83 -21.23 29.79
C THR A 58 -18.57 -19.95 30.56
N GLU A 59 -18.99 -19.88 31.83
CA GLU A 59 -18.75 -18.71 32.69
C GLU A 59 -17.25 -18.45 32.89
N ARG A 60 -16.49 -19.49 33.27
CA ARG A 60 -15.03 -19.38 33.42
C ARG A 60 -14.35 -18.90 32.15
N ASN A 61 -14.74 -19.45 30.99
CA ASN A 61 -14.12 -19.08 29.71
C ASN A 61 -14.50 -17.65 29.30
N ALA A 62 -15.73 -17.21 29.56
CA ALA A 62 -16.16 -15.84 29.32
C ALA A 62 -15.37 -14.86 30.18
N GLU A 63 -15.14 -15.19 31.45
CA GLU A 63 -14.33 -14.38 32.37
C GLU A 63 -12.86 -14.29 31.93
N ILE A 64 -12.25 -15.42 31.54
CA ILE A 64 -10.89 -15.44 30.97
C ILE A 64 -10.80 -14.53 29.73
N ALA A 65 -11.78 -14.61 28.83
CA ALA A 65 -11.81 -13.77 27.63
C ALA A 65 -11.96 -12.28 27.98
N ARG A 66 -12.86 -11.94 28.91
CA ARG A 66 -13.08 -10.57 29.40
C ARG A 66 -11.81 -9.96 29.99
N ARG A 67 -11.12 -10.69 30.86
CA ARG A 67 -9.87 -10.22 31.50
C ARG A 67 -8.72 -10.12 30.52
N TYR A 68 -8.63 -11.04 29.57
CA TYR A 68 -7.66 -10.95 28.47
C TYR A 68 -7.89 -9.70 27.61
N LEU A 69 -9.15 -9.35 27.30
CA LEU A 69 -9.47 -8.09 26.62
C LEU A 69 -9.12 -6.86 27.46
N GLY A 70 -9.14 -6.98 28.78
CA GLY A 70 -8.63 -5.98 29.73
C GLY A 70 -7.10 -5.83 29.76
N GLY A 71 -6.36 -6.63 28.99
CA GLY A 71 -4.89 -6.53 28.87
C GLY A 71 -4.11 -7.48 29.78
N GLU A 72 -4.78 -8.36 30.51
CA GLU A 72 -4.08 -9.32 31.37
C GLU A 72 -3.30 -10.38 30.57
N ALA A 73 -2.11 -10.73 31.06
CA ALA A 73 -1.25 -11.69 30.42
C ALA A 73 -1.84 -13.11 30.50
N GLN A 74 -1.75 -13.87 29.40
CA GLN A 74 -2.24 -15.25 29.34
C GLN A 74 -1.60 -16.17 30.39
N ALA A 75 -0.35 -15.88 30.80
CA ALA A 75 0.37 -16.67 31.79
C ALA A 75 -0.25 -16.54 33.19
N ASP A 76 -0.72 -15.35 33.55
CA ASP A 76 -1.34 -15.11 34.85
C ASP A 76 -2.75 -15.68 34.90
N LEU A 77 -3.53 -15.49 33.82
CA LEU A 77 -4.83 -16.16 33.66
C LEU A 77 -4.71 -17.68 33.70
N ALA A 78 -3.66 -18.25 33.09
CA ALA A 78 -3.40 -19.68 33.13
C ALA A 78 -3.16 -20.19 34.56
N ARG A 79 -2.35 -19.47 35.34
CA ARG A 79 -2.03 -19.80 36.74
C ARG A 79 -3.28 -19.71 37.63
N GLU A 80 -4.03 -18.62 37.51
CA GLU A 80 -5.20 -18.36 38.35
C GLU A 80 -6.34 -19.37 38.11
N PHE A 81 -6.66 -19.62 36.85
CA PHE A 81 -7.76 -20.52 36.49
C PHE A 81 -7.34 -22.01 36.42
N ASN A 82 -6.10 -22.32 36.81
CA ASN A 82 -5.50 -23.65 36.75
C ASN A 82 -5.70 -24.34 35.38
N VAL A 83 -5.34 -23.62 34.32
CA VAL A 83 -5.40 -24.11 32.93
C VAL A 83 -4.08 -23.83 32.23
N THR A 84 -3.78 -24.56 31.15
CA THR A 84 -2.56 -24.28 30.39
C THR A 84 -2.68 -22.96 29.62
N ARG A 85 -1.55 -22.28 29.37
CA ARG A 85 -1.50 -21.07 28.54
C ARG A 85 -2.11 -21.29 27.15
N GLU A 86 -1.82 -22.43 26.54
CA GLU A 86 -2.39 -22.81 25.24
C GLU A 86 -3.92 -22.93 25.30
N ARG A 87 -4.47 -23.39 26.43
CA ARG A 87 -5.91 -23.44 26.62
C ARG A 87 -6.53 -22.05 26.72
N VAL A 88 -5.87 -21.11 27.41
CA VAL A 88 -6.28 -19.69 27.46
C VAL A 88 -6.32 -19.11 26.04
N ARG A 89 -5.26 -19.32 25.23
CA ARG A 89 -5.22 -18.89 23.83
C ARG A 89 -6.43 -19.38 23.04
N GLN A 90 -6.75 -20.68 23.12
CA GLN A 90 -7.90 -21.27 22.44
C GLN A 90 -9.24 -20.70 22.91
N ILE A 91 -9.39 -20.44 24.21
CA ILE A 91 -10.59 -19.81 24.77
C ILE A 91 -10.77 -18.40 24.19
N CYS A 92 -9.71 -17.59 24.20
CA CYS A 92 -9.71 -16.25 23.63
C CYS A 92 -10.03 -16.28 22.14
N GLU A 93 -9.41 -17.16 21.35
CA GLU A 93 -9.70 -17.30 19.91
C GLU A 93 -11.15 -17.70 19.65
N LYS A 94 -11.69 -18.64 20.42
CA LYS A 94 -13.09 -19.06 20.30
C LYS A 94 -14.07 -17.94 20.68
N ALA A 95 -13.68 -17.06 21.59
CA ALA A 95 -14.42 -15.86 21.95
C ALA A 95 -14.22 -14.69 20.96
N GLY A 96 -13.47 -14.89 19.87
CA GLY A 96 -13.19 -13.84 18.87
C GLY A 96 -12.12 -12.84 19.31
N CYS A 97 -11.43 -13.07 20.43
CA CYS A 97 -10.34 -12.23 20.87
C CYS A 97 -9.12 -12.47 19.97
N VAL A 98 -8.72 -11.44 19.22
CA VAL A 98 -7.53 -11.48 18.37
C VAL A 98 -6.30 -11.12 19.19
N SER A 99 -5.22 -11.89 19.10
CA SER A 99 -3.95 -11.55 19.75
C SER A 99 -3.40 -10.22 19.20
N GLU A 100 -2.69 -9.47 20.03
CA GLU A 100 -2.09 -8.19 19.62
C GLU A 100 -1.18 -8.35 18.39
N ARG A 101 -0.36 -9.41 18.38
CA ARG A 101 0.49 -9.75 17.24
C ARG A 101 -0.32 -9.98 15.96
N LYS A 102 -1.45 -10.68 16.06
CA LYS A 102 -2.34 -10.91 14.91
C LYS A 102 -3.02 -9.60 14.48
N ARG A 103 -3.53 -8.79 15.40
CA ARG A 103 -4.08 -7.45 15.08
C ARG A 103 -3.06 -6.57 14.35
N HIS A 104 -1.81 -6.56 14.82
CA HIS A 104 -0.73 -5.84 14.17
C HIS A 104 -0.44 -6.38 12.77
N THR A 105 -0.42 -7.71 12.60
CA THR A 105 -0.22 -8.35 11.29
C THR A 105 -1.36 -8.00 10.32
N ASP A 106 -2.61 -8.08 10.79
CA ASP A 106 -3.80 -7.73 10.02
C ASP A 106 -3.79 -6.24 9.65
N PHE A 107 -3.40 -5.36 10.59
CA PHE A 107 -3.22 -3.94 10.34
C PHE A 107 -2.16 -3.67 9.26
N VAL A 108 -0.99 -4.30 9.38
CA VAL A 108 0.09 -4.19 8.37
C VAL A 108 -0.42 -4.63 6.99
N ALA A 109 -1.16 -5.73 6.91
CA ALA A 109 -1.75 -6.20 5.66
C ALA A 109 -2.73 -5.17 5.05
N VAL A 110 -3.55 -4.51 5.89
CA VAL A 110 -4.46 -3.44 5.45
C VAL A 110 -3.70 -2.22 4.94
N VAL A 111 -2.66 -1.78 5.64
CA VAL A 111 -1.80 -0.66 5.24
C VAL A 111 -1.17 -0.94 3.88
N VAL A 112 -0.46 -2.06 3.75
CA VAL A 112 0.25 -2.45 2.53
C VAL A 112 -0.73 -2.65 1.37
N GLY A 113 -1.82 -3.38 1.59
CA GLY A 113 -2.85 -3.60 0.57
C GLY A 113 -3.54 -2.30 0.10
N THR A 114 -3.61 -1.28 0.97
CA THR A 114 -4.15 0.03 0.59
C THR A 114 -3.15 0.85 -0.20
N ILE A 115 -1.86 0.82 0.18
CA ILE A 115 -0.77 1.47 -0.57
C ILE A 115 -0.74 0.97 -2.01
N ILE A 116 -0.83 -0.34 -2.23
CA ILE A 116 -0.85 -0.93 -3.58
C ILE A 116 -2.10 -0.49 -4.34
N ARG A 117 -3.29 -0.71 -3.77
CA ARG A 117 -4.57 -0.47 -4.48
C ARG A 117 -4.78 0.98 -4.86
N LYS A 118 -4.37 1.92 -4.00
CA LYS A 118 -4.50 3.36 -4.22
C LYS A 118 -3.23 4.01 -4.75
N ASN A 119 -2.19 3.23 -5.05
CA ASN A 119 -0.88 3.71 -5.49
C ASN A 119 -0.33 4.87 -4.62
N LEU A 120 -0.50 4.77 -3.30
CA LEU A 120 -0.14 5.84 -2.38
C LEU A 120 1.38 6.03 -2.30
N THR A 121 1.79 7.27 -2.12
CA THR A 121 3.14 7.57 -1.63
C THR A 121 3.26 7.23 -0.15
N LEU A 122 4.50 7.05 0.32
CA LEU A 122 4.75 6.86 1.76
C LEU A 122 4.22 8.02 2.61
N GLY A 123 4.29 9.26 2.11
CA GLY A 123 3.79 10.43 2.84
C GLY A 123 2.28 10.35 3.07
N GLN A 124 1.53 10.06 2.01
CA GLN A 124 0.08 9.88 2.08
C GLN A 124 -0.32 8.70 2.97
N ALA A 125 0.43 7.60 2.93
CA ALA A 125 0.18 6.45 3.80
C ALA A 125 0.43 6.79 5.28
N CYS A 126 1.49 7.54 5.60
CA CYS A 126 1.78 7.98 6.96
C CYS A 126 0.65 8.84 7.53
N GLU A 127 0.15 9.79 6.75
CA GLU A 127 -0.97 10.65 7.13
C GLU A 127 -2.26 9.85 7.30
N MET A 128 -2.56 8.93 6.36
CA MET A 128 -3.81 8.15 6.37
C MET A 128 -3.90 7.17 7.55
N PHE A 129 -2.78 6.56 7.95
CA PHE A 129 -2.76 5.51 8.97
C PHE A 129 -2.18 5.96 10.30
N ASP A 130 -1.78 7.23 10.42
CA ASP A 130 -1.09 7.80 11.58
C ASP A 130 0.12 6.95 12.02
N ILE A 131 0.98 6.63 11.06
CA ILE A 131 2.19 5.84 11.29
C ILE A 131 3.44 6.59 10.85
N SER A 132 4.54 6.34 11.56
CA SER A 132 5.84 6.87 11.17
C SER A 132 6.25 6.40 9.78
N ARG A 133 7.02 7.24 9.07
CA ARG A 133 7.58 6.91 7.75
C ARG A 133 8.45 5.67 7.77
N THR A 134 9.21 5.47 8.84
CA THR A 134 10.06 4.29 9.04
C THR A 134 9.22 3.01 9.13
N SER A 135 8.13 3.05 9.89
CA SER A 135 7.21 1.91 10.02
C SER A 135 6.53 1.59 8.70
N ALA A 136 5.99 2.60 8.01
CA ALA A 136 5.34 2.42 6.70
C ALA A 136 6.30 1.80 5.66
N TYR A 137 7.53 2.30 5.62
CA TYR A 137 8.57 1.76 4.73
C TYR A 137 8.90 0.30 5.07
N LYS A 138 9.13 0.00 6.36
CA LYS A 138 9.41 -1.36 6.82
C LYS A 138 8.28 -2.32 6.46
N TYR A 139 7.02 -1.94 6.71
CA TYR A 139 5.85 -2.74 6.34
C TYR A 139 5.82 -3.06 4.85
N CYS A 140 6.14 -2.10 3.98
CA CYS A 140 6.22 -2.34 2.54
C CYS A 140 7.36 -3.29 2.19
N CYS A 141 8.58 -3.08 2.72
CA CYS A 141 9.74 -3.92 2.45
C CYS A 141 9.55 -5.37 2.91
N ASP A 142 9.04 -5.58 4.12
CA ASP A 142 8.78 -6.90 4.69
C ASP A 142 7.74 -7.69 3.87
N ASN A 143 6.91 -6.99 3.07
CA ASN A 143 5.90 -7.58 2.19
C ASN A 143 6.26 -7.49 0.69
N GLY A 144 7.50 -7.12 0.33
CA GLY A 144 7.97 -7.08 -1.05
C GLY A 144 7.36 -5.97 -1.92
N VAL A 145 6.83 -4.91 -1.30
CA VAL A 145 6.18 -3.80 -1.99
C VAL A 145 7.12 -2.61 -2.09
N VAL A 146 7.23 -2.03 -3.28
CA VAL A 146 7.94 -0.77 -3.52
C VAL A 146 6.91 0.36 -3.63
N PRO A 147 6.77 1.23 -2.62
CA PRO A 147 5.78 2.30 -2.65
C PRO A 147 6.10 3.34 -3.71
N SER A 148 5.07 4.02 -4.23
CA SER A 148 5.27 5.08 -5.21
C SER A 148 6.08 6.23 -4.61
N ARG A 149 7.01 6.76 -5.41
CA ARG A 149 7.81 7.94 -5.02
C ARG A 149 7.10 9.26 -5.31
N MET A 150 6.00 9.22 -6.07
CA MET A 150 5.30 10.37 -6.63
C MET A 150 3.80 10.14 -6.56
N SER A 151 3.04 11.16 -6.15
CA SER A 151 1.59 11.08 -6.15
C SER A 151 1.04 11.08 -7.58
N GLU A 152 -0.21 10.66 -7.75
CA GLU A 152 -0.87 10.69 -9.05
C GLU A 152 -1.04 12.12 -9.56
N GLU A 153 -1.42 13.05 -8.69
CA GLU A 153 -1.52 14.48 -8.99
C GLU A 153 -0.18 15.07 -9.46
N GLU A 154 0.93 14.78 -8.75
CA GLU A 154 2.26 15.24 -9.13
C GLU A 154 2.67 14.63 -10.49
N ARG A 155 2.31 13.36 -10.74
CA ARG A 155 2.58 12.70 -12.02
C ARG A 155 1.79 13.35 -13.16
N GLU A 156 0.53 13.69 -12.94
CA GLU A 156 -0.31 14.37 -13.92
C GLU A 156 0.21 15.77 -14.21
N GLU A 157 0.58 16.53 -13.18
CA GLU A 157 1.21 17.84 -13.32
C GLU A 157 2.50 17.75 -14.16
N LEU A 158 3.41 16.82 -13.83
CA LEU A 158 4.63 16.63 -14.61
C LEU A 158 4.35 16.17 -16.05
N SER A 159 3.27 15.42 -16.28
CA SER A 159 2.83 15.02 -17.62
C SER A 159 2.36 16.23 -18.44
N GLN A 160 1.60 17.14 -17.83
CA GLN A 160 1.19 18.39 -18.49
C GLN A 160 2.39 19.29 -18.81
N LEU A 161 3.33 19.40 -17.88
CA LEU A 161 4.57 20.15 -18.07
C LEU A 161 5.47 19.52 -19.15
N ALA A 162 5.49 18.18 -19.24
CA ALA A 162 6.23 17.48 -20.28
C ALA A 162 5.69 17.80 -21.68
N LYS A 163 4.37 17.93 -21.86
CA LYS A 163 3.77 18.35 -23.13
C LYS A 163 4.25 19.75 -23.55
N LEU A 164 4.38 20.69 -22.61
CA LEU A 164 4.92 22.03 -22.92
C LEU A 164 6.37 21.96 -23.42
N VAL A 165 7.16 21.03 -22.88
CA VAL A 165 8.55 20.80 -23.31
C VAL A 165 8.59 20.15 -24.70
N GLU A 166 7.71 19.20 -24.99
CA GLU A 166 7.57 18.60 -26.32
C GLU A 166 7.17 19.64 -27.39
N THR A 167 6.34 20.63 -27.04
CA THR A 167 6.00 21.74 -27.93
C THR A 167 7.10 22.80 -28.05
N GLY A 168 8.27 22.59 -27.43
CA GLY A 168 9.46 23.44 -27.59
C GLY A 168 9.78 24.38 -26.42
N SER A 169 9.03 24.35 -25.32
CA SER A 169 9.39 25.12 -24.12
C SER A 169 10.64 24.53 -23.48
N SER A 170 11.54 25.38 -22.97
CA SER A 170 12.61 24.85 -22.11
C SER A 170 12.03 24.34 -20.78
N ILE A 171 12.69 23.36 -20.16
CA ILE A 171 12.28 22.81 -18.85
C ILE A 171 12.09 23.92 -17.82
N ARG A 172 13.00 24.91 -17.79
CA ARG A 172 12.89 26.05 -16.85
C ARG A 172 11.68 26.94 -17.14
N GLN A 173 11.33 27.15 -18.41
CA GLN A 173 10.13 27.92 -18.75
C GLN A 173 8.85 27.18 -18.39
N ALA A 174 8.80 25.86 -18.63
CA ALA A 174 7.64 25.06 -18.30
C ALA A 174 7.29 25.13 -16.81
N VAL A 175 8.30 25.15 -15.93
CA VAL A 175 8.11 25.16 -14.46
C VAL A 175 8.21 26.55 -13.82
N ASP A 176 8.13 27.62 -14.61
CA ASP A 176 8.26 29.01 -14.13
C ASP A 176 9.50 29.24 -13.24
N ALA A 177 10.65 28.74 -13.69
CA ALA A 177 11.94 28.84 -13.02
C ALA A 177 12.07 28.16 -11.63
N ASP A 178 11.08 27.39 -11.15
CA ASP A 178 11.23 26.57 -9.94
C ASP A 178 12.33 25.50 -10.14
N HIS A 179 13.41 25.61 -9.36
CA HIS A 179 14.55 24.72 -9.48
C HIS A 179 14.23 23.26 -9.12
N ASN A 180 13.50 23.03 -8.03
CA ASN A 180 13.19 21.69 -7.55
C ASN A 180 12.24 20.97 -8.51
N LYS A 181 11.25 21.69 -9.02
CA LYS A 181 10.31 21.19 -10.01
C LYS A 181 11.00 20.93 -11.35
N ALA A 182 11.96 21.76 -11.75
CA ALA A 182 12.77 21.52 -12.94
C ALA A 182 13.56 20.22 -12.85
N GLU A 183 14.18 19.92 -11.71
CA GLU A 183 14.92 18.66 -11.52
C GLU A 183 13.99 17.44 -11.53
N ARG A 184 12.80 17.54 -10.91
CA ARG A 184 11.77 16.50 -10.96
C ARG A 184 11.30 16.25 -12.39
N LEU A 185 10.99 17.31 -13.14
CA LEU A 185 10.59 17.22 -14.55
C LEU A 185 11.69 16.61 -15.41
N ARG A 186 12.97 16.98 -15.23
CA ARG A 186 14.09 16.34 -15.95
C ARG A 186 14.13 14.83 -15.76
N ARG A 187 14.02 14.37 -14.50
CA ARG A 187 14.03 12.93 -14.19
C ARG A 187 12.82 12.23 -14.80
N PHE A 188 11.66 12.88 -14.76
CA PHE A 188 10.44 12.39 -15.37
C PHE A 188 10.59 12.24 -16.90
N LEU A 189 11.02 13.29 -17.59
CA LEU A 189 11.28 13.29 -19.04
C LEU A 189 12.25 12.19 -19.45
N LYS A 190 13.38 12.07 -18.74
CA LYS A 190 14.38 11.01 -18.96
C LYS A 190 13.77 9.61 -18.81
N LYS A 191 12.93 9.39 -17.80
CA LYS A 191 12.26 8.11 -17.57
C LYS A 191 11.20 7.80 -18.63
N SER A 192 10.54 8.84 -19.15
CA SER A 192 9.54 8.75 -20.22
C SER A 192 10.16 8.66 -21.62
N GLY A 193 11.50 8.72 -21.75
CA GLY A 193 12.18 8.72 -23.05
C GLY A 193 11.99 10.00 -23.85
N ILE A 194 11.50 11.07 -23.21
CA ILE A 194 11.36 12.38 -23.83
C ILE A 194 12.71 13.07 -23.72
N ASP A 195 13.47 13.07 -24.81
CA ASP A 195 14.65 13.92 -24.90
C ASP A 195 14.16 15.37 -24.94
N ALA A 196 14.37 16.07 -23.82
CA ALA A 196 14.29 17.51 -23.80
C ALA A 196 15.42 18.05 -24.68
N LYS A 197 15.19 18.06 -26.00
CA LYS A 197 16.00 18.80 -26.95
C LYS A 197 15.78 20.28 -26.65
N GLY A 198 16.40 20.76 -25.58
CA GLY A 198 16.64 22.18 -25.42
C GLY A 198 17.42 22.58 -26.66
N ARG A 199 16.82 23.40 -27.53
CA ARG A 199 17.48 23.84 -28.75
C ARG A 199 18.86 24.37 -28.37
N SER A 200 19.89 23.67 -28.82
CA SER A 200 21.28 24.02 -28.58
C SER A 200 21.61 25.29 -29.36
N ARG A 201 22.71 25.96 -29.03
CA ARG A 201 23.31 26.96 -29.92
C ARG A 201 23.67 26.39 -31.30
N HIS A 202 23.66 25.06 -31.43
CA HIS A 202 23.93 24.29 -32.64
C HIS A 202 22.66 23.80 -33.35
N ASP A 203 21.48 24.19 -32.88
CA ASP A 203 20.25 23.85 -33.58
C ASP A 203 20.20 24.53 -34.96
N ASP A 204 19.55 23.85 -35.88
CA ASP A 204 19.43 24.32 -37.25
C ASP A 204 18.55 25.59 -37.31
N PHE A 205 19.21 26.73 -37.52
CA PHE A 205 18.58 28.03 -37.71
C PHE A 205 18.43 28.40 -39.19
N THR A 206 18.57 27.44 -40.12
CA THR A 206 18.52 27.72 -41.55
C THR A 206 17.18 28.36 -41.93
N GLN A 207 16.06 27.83 -41.41
CA GLN A 207 14.73 28.43 -41.62
C GLN A 207 14.61 29.86 -41.07
N ARG A 208 15.32 30.22 -39.99
CA ARG A 208 15.30 31.61 -39.48
C ARG A 208 15.93 32.57 -40.47
N ARG A 209 16.98 32.15 -41.18
CA ARG A 209 17.61 33.02 -42.19
C ARG A 209 16.62 33.32 -43.30
N ASP A 210 16.00 32.29 -43.85
CA ASP A 210 15.03 32.42 -44.95
C ASP A 210 13.84 33.30 -44.55
N LEU A 211 13.27 33.09 -43.35
CA LEU A 211 12.15 33.89 -42.85
C LEU A 211 12.53 35.36 -42.62
N VAL A 212 13.65 35.62 -41.95
CA VAL A 212 14.11 36.99 -41.66
C VAL A 212 14.47 37.70 -42.97
N GLU A 213 15.12 37.01 -43.91
CA GLU A 213 15.45 37.55 -45.22
C GLU A 213 14.19 37.93 -46.01
N ARG A 214 13.21 37.02 -46.06
CA ARG A 214 11.92 37.29 -46.67
C ARG A 214 11.22 38.50 -46.04
N TRP A 215 11.06 38.53 -44.71
CA TRP A 215 10.38 39.64 -44.04
C TRP A 215 11.10 40.97 -44.18
N ARG A 216 12.44 40.96 -44.24
CA ARG A 216 13.23 42.16 -44.50
C ARG A 216 13.06 42.63 -45.95
N SER A 217 12.95 41.72 -46.92
CA SER A 217 12.62 42.08 -48.32
C SER A 217 11.20 42.64 -48.48
N GLU A 218 10.27 42.21 -47.61
CA GLU A 218 8.90 42.75 -47.50
C GLU A 218 8.86 44.10 -46.73
N GLY A 219 10.00 44.64 -46.28
CA GLY A 219 10.10 45.94 -45.61
C GLY A 219 9.80 45.93 -44.11
N HIS A 220 9.64 44.77 -43.47
CA HIS A 220 9.36 44.72 -42.03
C HIS A 220 10.52 45.22 -41.18
N SER A 221 10.23 46.00 -40.14
CA SER A 221 11.23 46.45 -39.15
C SER A 221 11.81 45.27 -38.35
N TRP A 222 12.98 45.46 -37.72
CA TRP A 222 13.58 44.44 -36.85
C TRP A 222 12.69 44.08 -35.65
N ALA A 223 11.96 45.05 -35.10
CA ALA A 223 10.98 44.80 -34.03
C ALA A 223 9.88 43.86 -34.53
N ARG A 224 9.33 44.12 -35.72
CA ARG A 224 8.30 43.27 -36.32
C ARG A 224 8.80 41.88 -36.66
N CYS A 225 10.02 41.77 -37.21
CA CYS A 225 10.65 40.48 -37.46
C CYS A 225 10.83 39.69 -36.16
N ALA A 226 11.18 40.35 -35.05
CA ALA A 226 11.33 39.71 -33.74
C ALA A 226 10.00 39.20 -33.18
N GLU A 227 8.90 39.95 -33.34
CA GLU A 227 7.54 39.49 -33.01
C GLU A 227 7.12 38.28 -33.86
N LEU A 228 7.36 38.34 -35.17
CA LEU A 228 7.01 37.25 -36.10
C LEU A 228 7.82 35.99 -35.80
N LEU A 229 9.14 36.13 -35.57
CA LEU A 229 9.99 35.01 -35.17
C LEU A 229 9.60 34.49 -33.77
N THR A 230 9.17 35.37 -32.86
CA THR A 230 8.65 34.98 -31.54
C THR A 230 7.41 34.11 -31.67
N LYS A 231 6.50 34.48 -32.56
CA LYS A 231 5.29 33.71 -32.86
C LYS A 231 5.62 32.39 -33.55
N HIS A 232 6.57 32.41 -34.50
CA HIS A 232 7.01 31.22 -35.23
C HIS A 232 7.72 30.20 -34.32
N ASP A 233 8.65 30.68 -33.51
CA ASP A 233 9.50 29.83 -32.66
C ASP A 233 8.89 29.52 -31.29
N GLY A 234 7.77 30.16 -30.95
CA GLY A 234 7.12 30.04 -29.64
C GLY A 234 7.94 30.60 -28.49
N ARG A 235 8.89 31.51 -28.73
CA ARG A 235 9.77 32.07 -27.70
C ARG A 235 10.03 33.55 -27.92
N VAL A 236 9.99 34.34 -26.84
CA VAL A 236 10.30 35.77 -26.89
C VAL A 236 11.72 35.99 -27.41
N ILE A 237 11.81 36.61 -28.57
CA ILE A 237 13.04 37.04 -29.20
C ILE A 237 13.08 38.56 -29.09
N GLY A 238 14.03 39.08 -28.33
CA GLY A 238 14.23 40.52 -28.23
C GLY A 238 14.75 41.09 -29.56
N GLN A 239 14.25 42.25 -29.95
CA GLN A 239 14.70 42.98 -31.15
C GLN A 239 16.23 43.07 -31.22
N GLY A 240 16.89 43.48 -30.13
CA GLY A 240 18.35 43.61 -30.09
C GLY A 240 19.07 42.27 -30.28
N GLY A 241 18.53 41.19 -29.73
CA GLY A 241 19.08 39.84 -29.92
C GLY A 241 18.97 39.37 -31.35
N LEU A 242 17.79 39.56 -31.99
CA LEU A 242 17.60 39.24 -33.40
C LEU A 242 18.51 40.08 -34.30
N PHE A 243 18.62 41.38 -34.02
CA PHE A 243 19.47 42.30 -34.79
C PHE A 243 20.94 41.86 -34.74
N LEU A 244 21.49 41.60 -33.55
CA LEU A 244 22.88 41.16 -33.39
C LEU A 244 23.13 39.80 -34.06
N TRP A 245 22.18 38.87 -33.93
CA TRP A 245 22.23 37.59 -34.61
C TRP A 245 22.25 37.76 -36.14
N ALA A 246 21.29 38.51 -36.68
CA ALA A 246 21.19 38.76 -38.12
C ALA A 246 22.44 39.48 -38.64
N ARG A 247 22.97 40.46 -37.91
CA ARG A 247 24.21 41.16 -38.28
C ARG A 247 25.40 40.21 -38.42
N ARG A 248 25.48 39.20 -37.57
CA ARG A 248 26.55 38.18 -37.61
C ARG A 248 26.35 37.17 -38.74
N HIS A 249 25.11 36.76 -39.00
CA HIS A 249 24.80 35.62 -39.87
C HIS A 249 24.29 36.01 -41.27
N MET A 250 23.83 37.24 -41.45
CA MET A 250 23.18 37.77 -42.66
C MET A 250 23.67 39.21 -42.92
N PRO A 251 24.99 39.43 -43.07
CA PRO A 251 25.57 40.77 -43.18
C PRO A 251 25.07 41.56 -44.39
N HIS A 252 24.63 40.87 -45.44
CA HIS A 252 24.08 41.49 -46.65
C HIS A 252 22.81 42.33 -46.39
N LEU A 253 22.03 41.98 -45.37
CA LEU A 253 20.83 42.75 -45.00
C LEU A 253 21.14 44.12 -44.35
N PHE A 254 22.41 44.39 -44.04
CA PHE A 254 22.87 45.63 -43.40
C PHE A 254 23.70 46.50 -44.34
N ASN A 255 24.08 45.97 -45.50
CA ASN A 255 25.02 46.61 -46.42
C ASN A 255 24.35 47.39 -47.55
N SER A 256 23.08 47.76 -47.42
CA SER A 256 22.40 48.66 -48.36
C SER A 256 22.92 50.10 -48.20
N ARG A 257 24.12 50.35 -48.70
CA ARG A 257 24.63 51.70 -49.01
C ARG A 257 23.85 52.40 -50.13
N SER A 258 22.73 51.83 -50.58
CA SER A 258 21.93 52.28 -51.72
C SER A 258 20.77 53.22 -51.37
N GLU A 259 20.59 53.64 -50.11
CA GLU A 259 19.49 54.53 -49.70
C GLU A 259 19.89 56.00 -49.41
N VAL A 260 21.09 56.45 -49.83
CA VAL A 260 21.51 57.88 -49.70
C VAL A 260 21.41 58.64 -51.04
N ALA A 261 20.74 58.08 -52.05
CA ALA A 261 20.57 58.77 -53.35
C ALA A 261 19.20 58.49 -53.98
N ALA A 262 18.12 58.84 -53.28
CA ALA A 262 16.80 59.10 -53.88
C ALA A 262 16.11 60.22 -53.10
#